data_AF-A0A3L6QU27-F1
#
_entry.id   AF-A0A3L6QU27-F1
#
_cell.length_a   1.000
_cell.length_b   1.000
_cell.length_c   1.000
_cell.angle_alpha   90.00
_cell.angle_beta   90.00
_cell.angle_gamma   90.00
#
_symmetry.space_group_name_H-M   'P 1'
#
loop_
_entity.id
_entity.type
_entity.pdbx_description
1 polymer ?
#
loop_
_entity_poly.entity_id
_entity_poly.type
_entity_poly.pdbx_seq_one_letter_code
_entity_poly.pdbx_strand_id
1 'polypeptide(L)'
;MEPESQGTLCKRCNSIRNNDVVACRLARREASRCERCRLVHRDYDLAARILDDQDKFDCLICIPDVDKLQMSGKTILVPEHVQNKLDEQRKMKKDANKEQ
;
A
#
# COMPACT_ATOMS: atom_id res chain seq x y z
N MET A 1 24.83 36.12 -13.33
CA MET A 1 23.55 35.68 -13.92
C MET A 1 23.62 34.18 -13.96
N GLU A 2 23.07 33.50 -12.95
CA GLU A 2 23.01 32.04 -12.89
C GLU A 2 22.00 31.57 -13.95
N PRO A 3 22.27 30.51 -14.73
CA PRO A 3 21.32 30.04 -15.71
C PRO A 3 20.12 29.43 -14.98
N GLU A 4 18.93 29.97 -15.24
CA GLU A 4 17.67 29.43 -14.77
C GLU A 4 17.55 27.98 -15.27
N SER A 5 17.70 27.03 -14.34
CA SER A 5 17.55 25.60 -14.60
C SER A 5 16.12 25.34 -15.08
N GLN A 6 15.95 25.26 -16.39
CA GLN A 6 14.68 24.89 -17.00
C GLN A 6 14.38 23.44 -16.64
N GLY A 7 13.54 23.24 -15.62
CA GLY A 7 13.14 21.92 -15.17
C GLY A 7 12.48 21.13 -16.32
N THR A 8 12.88 19.87 -16.48
CA THR A 8 12.27 18.97 -17.46
C THR A 8 10.98 18.38 -16.89
N LEU A 9 9.91 18.36 -17.69
CA LEU A 9 8.66 17.67 -17.34
C LEU A 9 8.90 16.15 -17.28
N CYS A 10 8.76 15.59 -16.08
CA CYS A 10 8.81 14.15 -15.88
C CYS A 10 7.50 13.50 -16.35
N LYS A 11 7.53 12.82 -17.51
CA LYS A 11 6.37 12.09 -18.08
C LYS A 11 5.73 11.05 -17.15
N ARG A 12 6.44 10.63 -16.09
CA ARG A 12 5.96 9.64 -15.11
C ARG A 12 5.33 10.25 -13.85
N CYS A 13 5.53 11.55 -13.62
CA CYS A 13 5.13 12.23 -12.38
C CYS A 13 4.48 13.59 -12.62
N ASN A 14 4.31 13.98 -13.89
CA ASN A 14 3.65 15.20 -14.36
C ASN A 14 4.10 16.47 -13.64
N SER A 15 5.36 16.51 -13.20
CA SER A 15 5.96 17.61 -12.45
C SER A 15 7.23 18.10 -13.16
N ILE A 16 7.41 19.42 -13.23
CA ILE A 16 8.61 20.10 -13.76
C ILE A 16 9.73 19.97 -12.73
N ARG A 17 10.90 19.39 -13.09
CA ARG A 17 12.00 19.17 -12.14
C ARG A 17 13.38 19.34 -12.77
N ASN A 18 14.33 19.82 -11.97
CA ASN A 18 15.73 20.03 -12.34
C ASN A 18 16.52 18.72 -12.36
N ASN A 19 16.08 17.73 -13.15
CA ASN A 19 16.72 16.42 -13.33
C ASN A 19 17.06 15.63 -12.03
N ASP A 20 16.49 16.02 -10.88
CA ASP A 20 16.70 15.30 -9.63
C ASP A 20 15.88 14.00 -9.62
N VAL A 21 16.59 12.90 -9.89
CA VAL A 21 16.06 11.54 -9.92
C VAL A 21 15.54 11.09 -8.55
N VAL A 22 16.17 11.53 -7.46
CA VAL A 22 15.78 11.17 -6.09
C VAL A 22 14.48 11.87 -5.73
N ALA A 23 14.40 13.18 -5.95
CA ALA A 23 13.16 13.93 -5.75
C ALA A 23 12.02 13.32 -6.59
N CYS A 24 12.28 13.05 -7.88
CA CYS A 24 11.32 12.41 -8.79
C CYS A 24 10.80 11.07 -8.25
N ARG A 25 11.70 10.22 -7.74
CA ARG A 25 11.33 8.94 -7.12
C ARG A 25 10.45 9.15 -5.88
N LEU A 26 10.80 10.08 -5.00
CA LEU A 26 10.03 10.36 -3.79
C LEU A 26 8.61 10.83 -4.11
N ALA A 27 8.45 11.74 -5.08
CA ALA A 27 7.12 12.23 -5.43
C ALA A 27 6.27 11.21 -6.17
N ARG A 28 6.88 10.36 -7.00
CA ARG A 28 6.17 9.20 -7.58
C ARG A 28 5.68 8.26 -6.49
N ARG A 29 6.53 8.04 -5.47
CA ARG A 29 6.16 7.21 -4.33
C ARG A 29 5.01 7.83 -3.55
N GLU A 30 5.06 9.14 -3.30
CA GLU A 30 3.99 9.88 -2.63
C GLU A 30 2.68 9.82 -3.41
N ALA A 31 2.72 10.06 -4.72
CA ALA A 31 1.55 9.98 -5.60
C ALA A 31 0.99 8.56 -5.75
N SER A 32 1.79 7.53 -5.44
CA SER A 32 1.35 6.13 -5.48
C SER A 32 0.75 5.63 -4.17
N ARG A 33 0.70 6.48 -3.13
CA ARG A 33 0.06 6.13 -1.86
C ARG A 33 -1.45 5.98 -2.07
N CYS A 34 -2.02 4.94 -1.49
CA CYS A 34 -3.46 4.75 -1.43
C CYS A 34 -4.11 5.90 -0.66
N GLU A 35 -5.21 6.44 -1.16
CA GLU A 35 -5.96 7.50 -0.48
C GLU A 35 -6.54 7.03 0.86
N ARG A 36 -6.89 5.74 0.97
CA ARG A 36 -7.50 5.14 2.15
C ARG A 36 -6.51 4.84 3.28
N CYS A 37 -5.43 4.12 2.99
CA CYS A 37 -4.48 3.66 4.01
C CYS A 37 -3.13 4.38 3.97
N ARG A 38 -2.92 5.29 3.01
CA ARG A 38 -1.65 6.02 2.78
C ARG A 38 -0.42 5.13 2.52
N LEU A 39 -0.59 3.82 2.39
CA LEU A 39 0.47 2.87 2.04
C LEU A 39 0.69 2.83 0.52
N VAL A 40 1.90 2.47 0.12
CA VAL A 40 2.20 2.11 -1.26
C VAL A 40 1.98 0.61 -1.41
N HIS A 41 0.86 0.19 -2.01
CA HIS A 41 0.46 -1.24 -2.03
C HIS A 41 1.54 -2.15 -2.62
N ARG A 42 2.31 -1.68 -3.61
CA ARG A 42 3.39 -2.45 -4.24
C ARG A 42 4.48 -2.90 -3.26
N ASP A 43 4.68 -2.16 -2.16
CA ASP A 43 5.65 -2.53 -1.14
C ASP A 43 5.21 -3.78 -0.34
N TYR A 44 3.92 -4.13 -0.42
CA TYR A 44 3.29 -5.23 0.32
C TYR A 44 2.82 -6.39 -0.57
N ASP A 45 2.88 -6.28 -1.90
CA ASP A 45 2.46 -7.33 -2.83
C ASP A 45 3.19 -8.66 -2.56
N LEU A 46 4.49 -8.62 -2.27
CA LEU A 46 5.26 -9.82 -1.94
C LEU A 46 4.79 -10.46 -0.63
N ALA A 47 4.53 -9.65 0.39
CA ALA A 47 4.05 -10.15 1.67
C ALA A 47 2.63 -10.76 1.53
N ALA A 48 1.76 -10.10 0.77
CA ALA A 48 0.41 -10.59 0.48
C ALA A 48 0.42 -11.95 -0.25
N ARG A 49 1.37 -12.13 -1.18
CA ARG A 49 1.58 -13.42 -1.86
C ARG A 49 2.04 -14.52 -0.91
N ILE A 50 3.02 -14.22 -0.05
CA ILE A 50 3.62 -15.22 0.85
C ILE A 50 2.68 -15.59 2.00
N LEU A 51 1.99 -14.61 2.58
CA LEU A 51 1.26 -14.78 3.84
C LEU A 51 -0.23 -15.09 3.64
N ASP A 52 -0.85 -14.55 2.59
CA ASP A 52 -2.30 -14.55 2.42
C ASP A 52 -2.77 -15.15 1.08
N ASP A 53 -1.83 -15.71 0.30
CA ASP A 53 -2.05 -16.25 -1.05
C ASP A 53 -2.85 -15.28 -1.94
N GLN A 54 -2.50 -14.00 -1.85
CA GLN A 54 -3.07 -12.92 -2.65
C GLN A 54 -2.06 -12.49 -3.71
N ASP A 55 -2.46 -12.38 -4.99
CA ASP A 55 -1.56 -11.90 -6.04
C ASP A 55 -1.03 -10.48 -5.77
N LYS A 56 -1.84 -9.64 -5.13
CA LYS A 56 -1.48 -8.26 -4.76
C LYS A 56 -2.07 -7.90 -3.41
N PHE A 57 -1.45 -6.94 -2.74
CA PHE A 57 -1.96 -6.42 -1.48
C PHE A 57 -3.28 -5.67 -1.70
N ASP A 58 -4.35 -6.14 -1.04
CA ASP A 58 -5.62 -5.44 -0.97
C ASP A 58 -5.83 -4.83 0.41
N CYS A 59 -5.79 -3.49 0.49
CA CYS A 59 -6.00 -2.77 1.73
C CYS A 59 -7.40 -2.97 2.32
N LEU A 60 -8.43 -3.33 1.54
CA LEU A 60 -9.78 -3.60 2.04
C LEU A 60 -9.83 -4.93 2.80
N ILE A 61 -9.04 -5.90 2.35
CA ILE A 61 -8.93 -7.22 2.99
C ILE A 61 -8.00 -7.14 4.19
N CYS A 62 -6.79 -6.62 3.99
CA CYS A 62 -5.75 -6.61 5.03
C CYS A 62 -6.00 -5.57 6.12
N ILE A 63 -6.69 -4.47 5.81
CA ILE A 63 -7.00 -3.39 6.75
C ILE A 63 -8.48 -3.00 6.59
N PRO A 64 -9.42 -3.79 7.11
CA PRO A 64 -10.85 -3.56 6.85
C PRO A 64 -11.38 -2.26 7.50
N ASP A 65 -10.87 -1.86 8.66
CA ASP A 65 -11.21 -0.61 9.33
C ASP A 65 -9.93 0.15 9.71
N VAL A 66 -9.44 1.01 8.81
CA VAL A 66 -8.22 1.82 9.04
C VAL A 66 -8.39 2.72 10.26
N ASP A 67 -9.58 3.32 10.45
CA ASP A 67 -9.86 4.25 11.55
C ASP A 67 -9.94 3.56 12.92
N LYS A 68 -10.14 2.24 12.95
CA LYS A 68 -10.18 1.46 14.19
C LYS A 68 -8.85 0.78 14.50
N LEU A 69 -7.84 0.92 13.64
CA LEU A 69 -6.50 0.46 13.94
C LEU A 69 -5.91 1.31 15.07
N GLN A 70 -5.76 0.69 16.25
CA GLN A 70 -4.99 1.31 17.31
C GLN A 70 -3.51 1.05 17.10
N MET A 71 -2.70 2.10 17.23
CA MET A 71 -1.25 1.99 17.26
C MET A 71 -0.77 2.04 18.71
N SER A 72 -0.01 1.04 19.12
CA SER A 72 0.78 1.03 20.35
C SER A 72 2.26 1.10 19.99
N GLY A 73 2.77 2.33 19.84
CA GLY A 73 4.15 2.57 19.41
C GLY A 73 4.39 2.10 17.97
N LYS A 74 5.16 1.01 17.79
CA LYS A 74 5.41 0.37 16.49
C LYS A 74 4.50 -0.82 16.20
N THR A 75 3.61 -1.15 17.13
CA THR A 75 2.75 -2.32 17.06
C THR A 75 1.32 -1.88 16.73
N ILE A 76 0.71 -2.52 15.73
CA ILE A 76 -0.71 -2.34 15.43
C ILE A 76 -1.49 -3.29 16.36
N LEU A 77 -2.35 -2.72 17.20
CA LEU A 77 -3.33 -3.47 17.98
C LEU A 77 -4.49 -3.82 17.04
N VAL A 78 -4.63 -5.10 16.72
CA VAL A 78 -5.72 -5.61 15.89
C VAL A 78 -6.93 -5.83 16.79
N PRO A 79 -8.02 -5.05 16.66
CA PRO A 79 -9.22 -5.27 17.45
C PRO A 79 -9.87 -6.60 17.09
N GLU A 80 -10.57 -7.23 18.04
CA GLU A 80 -11.21 -8.54 17.88
C GLU A 80 -12.11 -8.64 16.63
N HIS A 81 -12.87 -7.59 16.32
CA HIS A 81 -13.74 -7.57 15.14
C HIS A 81 -12.97 -7.63 13.80
N VAL A 82 -11.73 -7.13 13.75
CA VAL A 82 -10.85 -7.23 12.57
C VAL A 82 -10.32 -8.66 12.45
N GLN A 83 -9.89 -9.25 13.58
CA GLN A 83 -9.41 -10.63 13.63
C GLN A 83 -10.48 -11.61 13.16
N ASN A 84 -11.72 -11.48 13.67
CA ASN A 84 -12.83 -12.35 13.30
C ASN A 84 -13.14 -12.28 11.79
N LYS A 85 -13.14 -11.08 11.21
CA LYS A 85 -13.40 -10.87 9.77
C LYS A 85 -12.29 -11.46 8.88
N LEU A 86 -11.03 -11.40 9.32
CA LEU A 86 -9.91 -12.05 8.64
C LEU A 86 -10.02 -13.58 8.70
N ASP A 87 -10.45 -14.13 9.84
CA ASP A 87 -10.60 -15.56 10.02
C ASP A 87 -11.79 -16.14 9.22
N GLU A 88 -12.88 -15.37 9.08
CA GLU A 88 -13.97 -15.69 8.16
C GLU A 88 -13.49 -15.73 6.71
N GLN A 89 -12.77 -14.71 6.25
CA GLN A 89 -12.22 -14.69 4.89
C GLN A 89 -11.24 -15.84 4.64
N ARG A 90 -10.42 -16.20 5.64
CA ARG A 90 -9.52 -17.36 5.55
C ARG A 90 -10.29 -18.68 5.49
N LYS A 91 -11.39 -18.83 6.24
CA LYS A 91 -12.25 -20.01 6.15
C LYS A 91 -12.89 -20.13 4.77
N MET A 92 -13.49 -19.05 4.27
CA MET A 92 -14.11 -19.03 2.93
C MET A 92 -13.11 -19.39 1.82
N LYS A 93 -11.88 -18.85 1.87
CA LYS A 93 -10.81 -19.22 0.92
C LYS A 93 -10.38 -20.70 1.04
N LYS A 94 -10.27 -21.24 2.26
CA LYS A 94 -9.91 -22.65 2.48
C LYS A 94 -11.00 -23.60 1.99
N ASP A 95 -12.26 -23.23 2.18
CA ASP A 95 -13.39 -24.06 1.76
C ASP A 95 -13.53 -24.04 0.23
N ALA A 96 -13.33 -22.89 -0.43
CA ALA A 96 -13.29 -22.79 -1.90
C ALA A 96 -12.17 -23.63 -2.54
N ASN A 97 -11.04 -23.82 -1.85
CA ASN A 97 -9.90 -24.60 -2.34
C ASN A 97 -10.02 -26.11 -2.04
N LYS A 98 -11.05 -26.53 -1.28
CA LYS A 98 -11.39 -27.94 -1.03
C LYS A 98 -12.42 -28.51 -2.01
N GLU A 99 -13.10 -27.65 -2.75
CA GLU A 99 -14.07 -28.04 -3.78
C GLU A 99 -13.46 -28.18 -5.19
N GLN A 100 -12.12 -28.16 -5.30
CA GLN A 100 -11.37 -28.44 -6.53
C GLN A 100 -10.62 -29.78 -6.46
#